data_AF-A0A955I9J1-F1
#
_entry.id   AF-A0A955I9J1-F1
#
_cell.length_a   1.000
_cell.length_b   1.000
_cell.length_c   1.000
_cell.angle_alpha   90.00
_cell.angle_beta   90.00
_cell.angle_gamma   90.00
#
_symmetry.space_group_name_H-M   'P 1'
#
loop_
_entity.id
_entity.type
_entity.pdbx_description
1 polymer ?
#
loop_
_entity_poly.entity_id
_entity_poly.type
_entity_poly.pdbx_seq_one_letter_code
_entity_poly.pdbx_strand_id
1 'polypeptide(L)'
;MNKNWKFYNPLFEYKQGLDDVMKSWDGGNFFEYNWDLYPSVFDYKEGFEDYNLPWTGHSFFSYDLVRNIQPKVIAELGTFKGTSLYTFAQAAKDSAIDTKIFAIDSWEGEEQTGEYGEEIYDFVRKMVRKHYPEQEIRLMKMYFNEALKEFEDGSIDILHIDGLHTYEAVKDDYDSWKEKVSNDGIIFFHDVNVSDFGVWKVFEEAAKEYSDGISFKFKHNYGLGVIIKNKETIPELQDMKFRDLFVEVYKFIALGVLKAEENSVLRKELNSLQEKVDKQEKHIDFLNKSLDRKSIKLIKKIFP
;
A
#
# COMPACT_ATOMS: atom_id res chain seq x y z
N MET A 1 -8.25 18.84 24.07
CA MET A 1 -8.20 17.39 24.39
C MET A 1 -6.92 16.85 23.80
N ASN A 2 -5.95 16.44 24.63
CA ASN A 2 -4.74 15.77 24.16
C ASN A 2 -5.15 14.44 23.51
N LYS A 3 -5.18 14.39 22.17
CA LYS A 3 -5.15 13.12 21.42
C LYS A 3 -3.77 12.51 21.66
N ASN A 4 -3.62 11.88 22.82
CA ASN A 4 -2.43 11.14 23.20
C ASN A 4 -2.23 10.05 22.15
N TRP A 5 -1.18 10.19 21.35
CA TRP A 5 -0.61 9.15 20.51
C TRP A 5 -0.36 7.91 21.36
N LYS A 6 -1.36 7.02 21.49
CA LYS A 6 -1.16 5.69 22.04
C LYS A 6 -0.60 4.82 20.90
N PHE A 7 0.71 4.95 20.81
CA PHE A 7 1.70 4.31 19.94
C PHE A 7 1.29 3.03 19.22
N TYR A 8 1.57 3.04 17.91
CA TYR A 8 1.89 1.87 17.10
C TYR A 8 3.42 1.62 17.14
N ASN A 9 3.83 0.38 17.40
CA ASN A 9 5.20 0.00 17.77
C ASN A 9 6.02 -0.60 16.59
N PRO A 10 6.12 0.13 15.47
CA PRO A 10 7.41 0.26 14.76
C PRO A 10 7.83 1.73 14.57
N LEU A 11 6.92 2.70 14.79
CA LEU A 11 7.19 4.13 14.61
C LEU A 11 7.99 4.76 15.75
N PHE A 12 8.32 4.02 16.82
CA PHE A 12 9.07 4.59 17.95
C PHE A 12 10.46 5.11 17.52
N GLU A 13 11.09 4.46 16.54
CA GLU A 13 12.36 4.91 15.95
C GLU A 13 12.21 6.14 15.04
N TYR A 14 11.02 6.36 14.47
CA TYR A 14 10.76 7.45 13.51
C TYR A 14 9.94 8.60 14.10
N LYS A 15 9.43 8.45 15.32
CA LYS A 15 8.65 9.48 16.01
C LYS A 15 9.42 10.79 16.09
N GLN A 16 10.71 10.74 16.37
CA GLN A 16 11.53 11.95 16.42
C GLN A 16 11.56 12.67 15.07
N GLY A 17 11.73 11.94 13.97
CA GLY A 17 11.72 12.55 12.64
C GLY A 17 10.34 13.07 12.23
N LEU A 18 9.25 12.39 12.64
CA LEU A 18 7.90 12.90 12.41
C LEU A 18 7.62 14.14 13.25
N ASP A 19 8.04 14.15 14.52
CA ASP A 19 7.98 15.33 15.39
C ASP A 19 8.80 16.48 14.80
N ASP A 20 9.94 16.20 14.18
CA ASP A 20 10.78 17.20 13.50
C ASP A 20 10.11 17.74 12.22
N VAL A 21 9.46 16.90 11.41
CA VAL A 21 8.63 17.34 10.27
C VAL A 21 7.52 18.26 10.76
N MET A 22 6.77 17.86 11.80
CA MET A 22 5.70 18.68 12.38
C MET A 22 6.21 19.98 13.01
N LYS A 23 7.38 19.98 13.65
CA LYS A 23 7.98 21.19 14.28
C LYS A 23 8.67 22.12 13.29
N SER A 24 9.17 21.59 12.17
CA SER A 24 9.79 22.37 11.09
C SER A 24 8.77 23.20 10.32
N TRP A 25 7.48 22.89 10.51
CA TRP A 25 6.37 23.61 9.92
C TRP A 25 5.99 24.83 10.78
N ASP A 26 5.88 25.99 10.13
CA ASP A 26 5.56 27.27 10.77
C ASP A 26 4.06 27.65 10.65
N GLY A 27 3.25 26.79 10.02
CA GLY A 27 1.87 27.09 9.61
C GLY A 27 0.77 26.74 10.62
N GLY A 28 1.11 26.30 11.84
CA GLY A 28 0.14 25.96 12.90
C GLY A 28 0.42 24.61 13.55
N ASN A 29 -0.61 23.95 14.08
CA ASN A 29 -0.51 22.56 14.55
C ASN A 29 -1.37 21.64 13.66
N PHE A 30 -0.80 20.55 13.11
CA PHE A 30 -1.53 19.59 12.26
C PHE A 30 -2.83 19.10 12.92
N PHE A 31 -2.83 18.96 14.25
CA PHE A 31 -3.99 18.51 15.03
C PHE A 31 -5.07 19.57 15.26
N GLU A 32 -4.88 20.80 14.78
CA GLU A 32 -5.94 21.82 14.77
C GLU A 32 -6.92 21.60 13.61
N TYR A 33 -6.53 20.85 12.59
CA TYR A 33 -7.38 20.42 11.49
C TYR A 33 -8.17 19.19 11.90
N ASN A 34 -9.41 19.07 11.41
CA ASN A 34 -10.29 17.94 11.73
C ASN A 34 -9.97 16.72 10.84
N TRP A 35 -8.72 16.26 10.94
CA TRP A 35 -8.21 15.06 10.29
C TRP A 35 -7.51 14.17 11.33
N ASP A 36 -7.90 12.89 11.36
CA ASP A 36 -7.31 11.91 12.28
C ASP A 36 -6.27 11.03 11.59
N LEU A 37 -5.14 10.85 12.29
CA LEU A 37 -4.13 9.84 11.97
C LEU A 37 -4.38 8.61 12.84
N TYR A 38 -4.61 7.47 12.21
CA TYR A 38 -4.97 6.27 12.93
C TYR A 38 -3.82 5.28 13.03
N PRO A 39 -3.61 4.64 14.19
CA PRO A 39 -2.78 3.44 14.26
C PRO A 39 -3.34 2.36 13.34
N SER A 40 -2.49 1.77 12.50
CA SER A 40 -2.87 0.74 11.53
C SER A 40 -2.11 -0.56 11.77
N VAL A 41 -2.87 -1.65 12.01
CA VAL A 41 -2.39 -3.03 11.88
C VAL A 41 -2.98 -3.58 10.59
N PHE A 42 -2.14 -4.08 9.69
CA PHE A 42 -2.61 -4.71 8.47
C PHE A 42 -2.61 -6.23 8.63
N ASP A 43 -3.78 -6.82 8.86
CA ASP A 43 -3.92 -8.26 9.12
C ASP A 43 -3.43 -9.10 7.92
N TYR A 44 -3.61 -8.60 6.70
CA TYR A 44 -3.13 -9.25 5.48
C TYR A 44 -1.62 -9.52 5.48
N LYS A 45 -0.83 -8.77 6.27
CA LYS A 45 0.62 -9.00 6.40
C LYS A 45 0.92 -10.41 6.93
N GLU A 46 -0.03 -11.05 7.61
CA GLU A 46 0.05 -12.48 7.92
C GLU A 46 -0.32 -13.34 6.70
N GLY A 47 0.68 -13.57 5.85
CA GLY A 47 0.56 -14.40 4.64
C GLY A 47 0.83 -13.64 3.34
N PHE A 48 1.04 -12.32 3.41
CA PHE A 48 1.41 -11.49 2.28
C PHE A 48 2.41 -10.42 2.68
N GLU A 49 3.66 -10.58 2.25
CA GLU A 49 4.69 -9.57 2.42
C GLU A 49 4.74 -8.69 1.17
N ASP A 50 4.29 -7.45 1.29
CA ASP A 50 4.13 -6.49 0.20
C ASP A 50 5.06 -5.28 0.30
N TYR A 51 6.01 -5.27 1.24
CA TYR A 51 6.89 -4.12 1.51
C TYR A 51 7.72 -3.62 0.30
N ASN A 52 7.86 -4.46 -0.73
CA ASN A 52 8.52 -4.11 -1.99
C ASN A 52 7.55 -3.81 -3.14
N LEU A 53 6.23 -3.87 -2.93
CA LEU A 53 5.27 -3.60 -3.98
C LEU A 53 5.11 -2.08 -4.20
N PRO A 54 4.90 -1.65 -5.47
CA PRO A 54 4.76 -0.24 -5.81
C PRO A 54 3.78 0.50 -4.92
N TRP A 55 2.60 -0.07 -4.68
CA TRP A 55 1.52 0.62 -4.00
C TRP A 55 1.71 0.79 -2.49
N THR A 56 2.53 -0.04 -1.82
CA THR A 56 2.54 -0.19 -0.35
C THR A 56 2.81 1.10 0.45
N GLY A 57 3.53 2.07 -0.14
CA GLY A 57 3.75 3.37 0.48
C GLY A 57 2.49 4.24 0.60
N HIS A 58 1.39 3.86 -0.04
CA HIS A 58 0.12 4.58 0.00
C HIS A 58 -0.87 3.98 1.00
N SER A 59 -0.54 2.86 1.64
CA SER A 59 -1.44 2.15 2.56
C SER A 59 -1.88 2.99 3.75
N PHE A 60 -0.96 3.78 4.34
CA PHE A 60 -1.27 4.62 5.50
C PHE A 60 -2.22 5.78 5.16
N PHE A 61 -1.99 6.44 4.02
CA PHE A 61 -2.88 7.50 3.54
C PHE A 61 -4.27 6.96 3.23
N SER A 62 -4.34 5.88 2.45
CA SER A 62 -5.62 5.30 2.04
C SER A 62 -6.40 4.72 3.22
N TYR A 63 -5.70 4.12 4.19
CA TYR A 63 -6.30 3.65 5.44
C TYR A 63 -6.93 4.82 6.21
N ASP A 64 -6.17 5.88 6.49
CA ASP A 64 -6.70 7.03 7.21
C ASP A 64 -7.81 7.73 6.43
N LEU A 65 -7.70 7.83 5.09
CA LEU A 65 -8.76 8.41 4.27
C LEU A 65 -10.08 7.67 4.47
N VAL A 66 -10.11 6.35 4.24
CA VAL A 66 -11.34 5.55 4.42
C VAL A 66 -11.91 5.69 5.83
N ARG A 67 -11.05 5.76 6.85
CA ARG A 67 -11.50 5.94 8.23
C ARG A 67 -12.06 7.33 8.53
N ASN A 68 -11.51 8.38 7.93
CA ASN A 68 -12.00 9.75 8.10
C ASN A 68 -13.30 10.00 7.32
N ILE A 69 -13.38 9.54 6.06
CA ILE A 69 -14.52 9.85 5.17
C ILE A 69 -15.62 8.78 5.15
N GLN A 70 -15.35 7.57 5.66
CA GLN A 70 -16.32 6.47 5.81
C GLN A 70 -17.14 6.19 4.53
N PRO A 71 -16.47 5.84 3.40
CA PRO A 71 -17.14 5.64 2.13
C PRO A 71 -18.08 4.44 2.18
N LYS A 72 -19.20 4.50 1.44
CA LYS A 72 -20.13 3.38 1.28
C LYS A 72 -19.71 2.46 0.15
N VAL A 73 -19.15 3.01 -0.93
CA VAL A 73 -18.74 2.24 -2.11
C VAL A 73 -17.34 2.61 -2.54
N ILE A 74 -16.47 1.60 -2.63
CA ILE A 74 -15.13 1.68 -3.21
C ILE A 74 -15.07 0.76 -4.41
N ALA A 75 -14.65 1.27 -5.55
CA ALA A 75 -14.34 0.48 -6.74
C ALA A 75 -12.86 0.63 -7.08
N GLU A 76 -12.19 -0.49 -7.30
CA GLU A 76 -10.80 -0.57 -7.72
C GLU A 76 -10.69 -1.27 -9.08
N LEU A 77 -9.99 -0.62 -10.00
CA LEU A 77 -9.65 -1.11 -11.32
C LEU A 77 -8.17 -1.47 -11.32
N GLY A 78 -7.86 -2.77 -11.41
CA GLY A 78 -6.50 -3.29 -11.27
C GLY A 78 -6.21 -3.64 -9.81
N THR A 79 -6.49 -4.88 -9.43
CA THR A 79 -6.32 -5.37 -8.05
C THR A 79 -5.02 -6.15 -7.90
N PHE A 80 -4.58 -6.87 -8.94
CA PHE A 80 -3.39 -7.73 -8.93
C PHE A 80 -3.32 -8.62 -7.67
N LYS A 81 -2.34 -8.40 -6.79
CA LYS A 81 -2.14 -9.14 -5.52
C LYS A 81 -2.92 -8.56 -4.34
N GLY A 82 -3.52 -7.38 -4.48
CA GLY A 82 -4.54 -6.83 -3.58
C GLY A 82 -4.07 -5.89 -2.47
N THR A 83 -2.85 -5.32 -2.51
CA THR A 83 -2.37 -4.43 -1.42
C THR A 83 -3.34 -3.28 -1.10
N SER A 84 -3.81 -2.59 -2.12
CA SER A 84 -4.80 -1.51 -2.04
C SER A 84 -6.16 -2.03 -1.55
N LEU A 85 -6.69 -3.09 -2.17
CA LEU A 85 -7.89 -3.81 -1.72
C LEU A 85 -7.85 -4.14 -0.21
N TYR A 86 -6.77 -4.77 0.27
CA TYR A 86 -6.66 -5.15 1.67
C TYR A 86 -6.53 -3.95 2.59
N THR A 87 -5.90 -2.87 2.12
CA THR A 87 -5.83 -1.60 2.87
C THR A 87 -7.23 -1.01 3.06
N PHE A 88 -8.04 -0.93 2.01
CA PHE A 88 -9.42 -0.47 2.10
C PHE A 88 -10.27 -1.37 3.01
N ALA A 89 -10.12 -2.69 2.88
CA ALA A 89 -10.82 -3.67 3.71
C ALA A 89 -10.43 -3.56 5.19
N GLN A 90 -9.15 -3.36 5.48
CA GLN A 90 -8.65 -3.15 6.84
C GLN A 90 -9.25 -1.88 7.45
N ALA A 91 -9.27 -0.78 6.68
CA ALA A 91 -9.84 0.47 7.16
C ALA A 91 -11.34 0.38 7.44
N ALA A 92 -12.11 -0.29 6.57
CA ALA A 92 -13.53 -0.53 6.77
C ALA A 92 -13.78 -1.40 8.02
N LYS A 93 -13.00 -2.48 8.18
CA LYS A 93 -13.02 -3.36 9.36
C LYS A 93 -12.74 -2.60 10.65
N ASP A 94 -11.65 -1.82 10.70
CA ASP A 94 -11.21 -1.13 11.91
C ASP A 94 -12.09 0.07 12.29
N SER A 95 -12.84 0.62 11.32
CA SER A 95 -13.88 1.63 11.54
C SER A 95 -15.27 1.05 11.81
N ALA A 96 -15.47 -0.27 11.68
CA ALA A 96 -16.77 -0.93 11.78
C ALA A 96 -17.84 -0.28 10.89
N ILE A 97 -17.49 0.03 9.64
CA ILE A 97 -18.38 0.63 8.64
C ILE A 97 -18.77 -0.39 7.58
N ASP A 98 -20.01 -0.28 7.09
CA ASP A 98 -20.55 -1.12 6.02
C ASP A 98 -20.12 -0.56 4.65
N THR A 99 -18.83 -0.72 4.31
CA THR A 99 -18.28 -0.35 3.00
C THR A 99 -18.34 -1.53 2.04
N LYS A 100 -18.92 -1.33 0.86
CA LYS A 100 -18.87 -2.27 -0.26
C LYS A 100 -17.60 -2.01 -1.08
N ILE A 101 -16.76 -3.03 -1.20
CA ILE A 101 -15.50 -2.93 -1.92
C ILE A 101 -15.55 -3.84 -3.14
N PHE A 102 -15.43 -3.26 -4.32
CA PHE A 102 -15.40 -3.96 -5.59
C PHE A 102 -13.97 -3.96 -6.11
N ALA A 103 -13.35 -5.14 -6.18
CA ALA A 103 -12.02 -5.33 -6.75
C ALA A 103 -12.18 -5.95 -8.13
N ILE A 104 -11.85 -5.19 -9.18
CA ILE A 104 -12.11 -5.55 -10.57
C ILE A 104 -10.77 -5.71 -11.27
N ASP A 105 -10.58 -6.88 -11.85
CA ASP A 105 -9.35 -7.25 -12.57
C ASP A 105 -9.69 -8.47 -13.45
N SER A 106 -8.98 -8.66 -14.56
CA SER A 106 -9.12 -9.89 -15.35
C SER A 106 -8.47 -11.09 -14.65
N TRP A 107 -7.40 -10.85 -13.88
CA TRP A 107 -6.47 -11.85 -13.37
C TRP A 107 -6.00 -12.84 -14.44
N GLU A 108 -5.93 -12.40 -15.70
CA GLU A 108 -5.38 -13.19 -16.82
C GLU A 108 -3.88 -12.89 -17.04
N GLY A 109 -3.36 -11.86 -16.37
CA GLY A 109 -2.03 -11.29 -16.63
C GLY A 109 -2.04 -10.40 -17.88
N GLU A 110 -1.05 -9.52 -17.98
CA GLU A 110 -0.86 -8.64 -19.14
C GLU A 110 0.59 -8.72 -19.62
N GLU A 111 0.85 -8.28 -20.86
CA GLU A 111 2.19 -8.25 -21.46
C GLU A 111 3.21 -7.46 -20.59
N GLN A 112 2.73 -6.47 -19.81
CA GLN A 112 3.55 -5.64 -18.92
C GLN A 112 3.82 -6.24 -17.54
N THR A 113 2.91 -7.07 -17.02
CA THR A 113 3.02 -7.69 -15.69
C THR A 113 3.60 -9.10 -15.79
N GLY A 114 3.46 -9.76 -16.95
CA GLY A 114 3.72 -11.17 -17.17
C GLY A 114 2.43 -11.97 -17.10
N GLU A 115 2.32 -13.07 -17.86
CA GLU A 115 1.20 -14.02 -17.71
C GLU A 115 1.24 -14.60 -16.28
N TYR A 116 0.25 -14.27 -15.46
CA TYR A 116 0.04 -14.92 -14.18
C TYR A 116 -1.28 -15.70 -14.25
N GLY A 117 -1.22 -17.00 -13.94
CA GLY A 117 -2.39 -17.87 -13.96
C GLY A 117 -3.35 -17.63 -12.79
N GLU A 118 -4.39 -18.48 -12.71
CA GLU A 118 -5.42 -18.54 -11.66
C GLU A 118 -4.90 -18.43 -10.21
N GLU A 119 -3.62 -18.70 -9.99
CA GLU A 119 -2.95 -18.64 -8.69
C GLU A 119 -3.06 -17.27 -8.01
N ILE A 120 -2.98 -16.15 -8.76
CA ILE A 120 -3.09 -14.81 -8.17
C ILE A 120 -4.52 -14.55 -7.69
N TYR A 121 -5.52 -14.85 -8.53
CA TYR A 121 -6.92 -14.72 -8.14
C TYR A 121 -7.24 -15.59 -6.91
N ASP A 122 -6.81 -16.85 -6.92
CA ASP A 122 -6.99 -17.77 -5.79
C ASP A 122 -6.27 -17.29 -4.53
N PHE A 123 -5.09 -16.69 -4.67
CA PHE A 123 -4.37 -16.06 -3.57
C PHE A 123 -5.18 -14.92 -2.96
N VAL A 124 -5.63 -13.95 -3.79
CA VAL A 124 -6.43 -12.81 -3.31
C VAL A 124 -7.70 -13.28 -2.61
N ARG A 125 -8.41 -14.23 -3.23
CA ARG A 125 -9.62 -14.82 -2.67
C ARG A 125 -9.36 -15.51 -1.32
N LYS A 126 -8.23 -16.20 -1.14
CA LYS A 126 -7.85 -16.81 0.13
C LYS A 126 -7.53 -15.76 1.19
N MET A 127 -6.81 -14.70 0.82
CA MET A 127 -6.47 -13.60 1.71
C MET A 127 -7.72 -12.87 2.22
N VAL A 128 -8.64 -12.51 1.32
CA VAL A 128 -9.93 -11.90 1.67
C VAL A 128 -10.70 -12.79 2.64
N ARG A 129 -10.86 -14.08 2.34
CA ARG A 129 -11.59 -15.02 3.20
C ARG A 129 -10.96 -15.22 4.57
N LYS A 130 -9.63 -15.19 4.65
CA LYS A 130 -8.90 -15.41 5.89
C LYS A 130 -9.00 -14.19 6.82
N HIS A 131 -8.81 -12.99 6.29
CA HIS A 131 -8.58 -11.79 7.10
C HIS A 131 -9.77 -10.84 7.18
N TYR A 132 -10.63 -10.87 6.16
CA TYR A 132 -11.78 -9.97 6.00
C TYR A 132 -13.11 -10.72 5.77
N PRO A 133 -13.43 -11.80 6.51
CA PRO A 133 -14.63 -12.61 6.26
C PRO A 133 -15.96 -11.87 6.50
N GLU A 134 -15.94 -10.79 7.27
CA GLU A 134 -17.11 -9.98 7.62
C GLU A 134 -17.30 -8.75 6.74
N GLN A 135 -16.34 -8.42 5.87
CA GLN A 135 -16.41 -7.24 5.00
C GLN A 135 -17.14 -7.56 3.69
N GLU A 136 -17.93 -6.63 3.16
CA GLU A 136 -18.62 -6.81 1.86
C GLU A 136 -17.64 -6.56 0.70
N ILE A 137 -16.82 -7.56 0.39
CA ILE A 137 -15.85 -7.53 -0.70
C ILE A 137 -16.34 -8.39 -1.88
N ARG A 138 -16.36 -7.79 -3.08
CA ARG A 138 -16.69 -8.47 -4.34
C ARG A 138 -15.47 -8.49 -5.26
N LEU A 139 -14.93 -9.69 -5.48
CA LEU A 139 -13.87 -9.92 -6.46
C LEU A 139 -14.51 -10.20 -7.83
N MET A 140 -14.41 -9.24 -8.75
CA MET A 140 -15.03 -9.27 -10.07
C MET A 140 -14.00 -9.62 -11.13
N LYS A 141 -13.87 -10.92 -11.43
CA LYS A 141 -12.95 -11.44 -12.45
C LYS A 141 -13.49 -11.16 -13.86
N MET A 142 -13.25 -9.96 -14.38
CA MET A 142 -13.74 -9.45 -15.67
C MET A 142 -13.00 -8.16 -16.07
N TYR A 143 -13.15 -7.72 -17.32
CA TYR A 143 -12.60 -6.43 -17.75
C TYR A 143 -13.41 -5.25 -17.19
N PHE A 144 -12.77 -4.09 -17.03
CA PHE A 144 -13.39 -2.91 -16.44
C PHE A 144 -14.67 -2.47 -17.17
N ASN A 145 -14.65 -2.49 -18.51
CA ASN A 145 -15.80 -2.14 -19.34
C ASN A 145 -17.00 -3.09 -19.16
N GLU A 146 -16.77 -4.35 -18.78
CA GLU A 146 -17.85 -5.29 -18.49
C GLU A 146 -18.48 -5.05 -17.12
N ALA A 147 -17.69 -4.55 -16.17
CA ALA A 147 -18.12 -4.25 -14.80
C ALA A 147 -18.98 -2.98 -14.71
N LEU A 148 -18.86 -2.03 -15.66
CA LEU A 148 -19.60 -0.75 -15.66
C LEU A 148 -21.11 -0.88 -15.43
N LYS A 149 -21.72 -1.95 -15.94
CA LYS A 149 -23.17 -2.22 -15.83
C LYS A 149 -23.64 -2.52 -14.40
N GLU A 150 -22.71 -2.85 -13.50
CA GLU A 150 -22.99 -3.14 -12.10
C GLU A 150 -23.03 -1.87 -11.23
N PHE A 151 -22.68 -0.71 -11.80
CA PHE A 151 -22.60 0.57 -11.10
C PHE A 151 -23.56 1.61 -11.68
N GLU A 152 -24.37 2.21 -10.80
CA GLU A 152 -25.18 3.37 -11.15
C GLU A 152 -24.30 4.63 -11.22
N ASP A 153 -24.72 5.62 -12.01
CA ASP A 153 -24.02 6.90 -12.07
C ASP A 153 -24.05 7.59 -10.69
N GLY A 154 -22.92 8.16 -10.29
CA GLY A 154 -22.75 8.80 -8.98
C GLY A 154 -22.79 7.87 -7.76
N SER A 155 -22.67 6.55 -7.93
CA SER A 155 -22.77 5.57 -6.85
C SER A 155 -21.45 5.24 -6.13
N ILE A 156 -20.30 5.61 -6.68
CA ILE A 156 -18.97 5.27 -6.16
C ILE A 156 -18.39 6.44 -5.36
N ASP A 157 -17.99 6.21 -4.11
CA ASP A 157 -17.38 7.24 -3.25
C ASP A 157 -15.86 7.32 -3.44
N ILE A 158 -15.21 6.18 -3.68
CA ILE A 158 -13.79 6.12 -4.04
C ILE A 158 -13.61 5.25 -5.29
N LEU A 159 -13.03 5.83 -6.33
CA LEU A 159 -12.57 5.10 -7.51
C LEU A 159 -11.05 5.04 -7.52
N HIS A 160 -10.48 3.85 -7.55
CA HIS A 160 -9.04 3.62 -7.71
C HIS A 160 -8.74 3.07 -9.11
N ILE A 161 -7.87 3.77 -9.85
CA ILE A 161 -7.45 3.42 -11.21
C ILE A 161 -5.97 3.04 -11.18
N ASP A 162 -5.68 1.75 -11.42
CA ASP A 162 -4.35 1.12 -11.41
C ASP A 162 -4.29 -0.05 -12.42
N GLY A 163 -4.83 0.19 -13.63
CA GLY A 163 -4.85 -0.74 -14.75
C GLY A 163 -3.62 -0.62 -15.67
N LEU A 164 -3.82 -0.72 -16.98
CA LEU A 164 -2.71 -0.61 -17.95
C LEU A 164 -2.18 0.83 -18.03
N HIS A 165 -0.86 1.01 -17.96
CA HIS A 165 -0.24 2.33 -17.76
C HIS A 165 -0.03 3.18 -19.03
N THR A 166 -0.61 2.79 -20.17
CA THR A 166 -0.58 3.61 -21.39
C THR A 166 -1.55 4.78 -21.27
N TYR A 167 -1.28 5.88 -21.97
CA TYR A 167 -2.16 7.05 -21.91
C TYR A 167 -3.57 6.70 -22.39
N GLU A 168 -3.67 5.94 -23.48
CA GLU A 168 -4.94 5.57 -24.10
C GLU A 168 -5.79 4.69 -23.18
N ALA A 169 -5.17 3.70 -22.50
CA ALA A 169 -5.90 2.81 -21.61
C ALA A 169 -6.38 3.52 -20.35
N VAL A 170 -5.50 4.25 -19.65
CA VAL A 170 -5.92 5.02 -18.46
C VAL A 170 -6.96 6.09 -18.80
N LYS A 171 -6.89 6.69 -20.00
CA LYS A 171 -7.91 7.65 -20.45
C LYS A 171 -9.25 6.98 -20.70
N ASP A 172 -9.28 5.80 -21.32
CA ASP A 172 -10.50 5.00 -21.51
C ASP A 172 -11.13 4.61 -20.17
N ASP A 173 -10.30 4.15 -19.22
CA ASP A 173 -10.73 3.81 -17.86
C ASP A 173 -11.34 5.03 -17.16
N TYR A 174 -10.63 6.16 -17.16
CA TYR A 174 -11.13 7.39 -16.54
C TYR A 174 -12.44 7.88 -17.19
N ASP A 175 -12.49 7.99 -18.52
CA ASP A 175 -13.67 8.52 -19.21
C ASP A 175 -14.89 7.62 -19.05
N SER A 176 -14.70 6.30 -18.99
CA SER A 176 -15.78 5.32 -18.81
C SER A 176 -16.30 5.30 -17.37
N TRP A 177 -15.45 5.57 -16.38
CA TRP A 177 -15.80 5.44 -14.96
C TRP A 177 -16.13 6.75 -14.24
N LYS A 178 -15.69 7.91 -14.75
CA LYS A 178 -15.83 9.18 -14.00
C LYS A 178 -17.27 9.57 -13.66
N GLU A 179 -18.25 9.19 -14.49
CA GLU A 179 -19.68 9.43 -14.24
C GLU A 179 -20.25 8.49 -13.15
N LYS A 180 -19.58 7.36 -12.88
CA LYS A 180 -19.94 6.45 -11.77
C LYS A 180 -19.54 7.01 -10.41
N VAL A 181 -18.60 7.95 -10.37
CA VAL A 181 -18.10 8.58 -9.14
C VAL A 181 -19.10 9.63 -8.65
N SER A 182 -19.46 9.59 -7.37
CA SER A 182 -20.36 10.56 -6.74
C SER A 182 -19.81 11.99 -6.83
N ASN A 183 -20.65 13.00 -6.60
CA ASN A 183 -20.21 14.41 -6.63
C ASN A 183 -19.19 14.73 -5.53
N ASP A 184 -19.30 14.05 -4.40
CA ASP A 184 -18.38 14.18 -3.27
C ASP A 184 -17.24 13.15 -3.32
N GLY A 185 -17.20 12.34 -4.39
CA GLY A 185 -16.29 11.22 -4.51
C GLY A 185 -14.84 11.61 -4.78
N ILE A 186 -13.97 10.62 -4.58
CA ILE A 186 -12.52 10.74 -4.70
C ILE A 186 -12.03 9.77 -5.77
N ILE A 187 -11.13 10.24 -6.63
CA ILE A 187 -10.51 9.43 -7.67
C ILE A 187 -9.02 9.34 -7.40
N PHE A 188 -8.50 8.12 -7.39
CA PHE A 188 -7.09 7.82 -7.28
C PHE A 188 -6.54 7.35 -8.63
N PHE A 189 -5.33 7.82 -8.94
CA PHE A 189 -4.53 7.37 -10.07
C PHE A 189 -3.17 6.92 -9.54
N HIS A 190 -2.85 5.64 -9.65
CA HIS A 190 -1.53 5.16 -9.27
C HIS A 190 -0.50 5.38 -10.41
N ASP A 191 0.79 5.28 -10.10
CA ASP A 191 1.92 5.50 -11.02
C ASP A 191 2.04 6.88 -11.70
N VAL A 192 1.46 7.94 -11.10
CA VAL A 192 1.54 9.32 -11.62
C VAL A 192 2.94 9.98 -11.52
N ASN A 193 3.93 9.27 -10.99
CA ASN A 193 5.32 9.73 -10.91
C ASN A 193 6.29 8.83 -11.71
N VAL A 194 5.78 8.15 -12.74
CA VAL A 194 6.57 7.38 -13.73
C VAL A 194 6.53 8.11 -15.09
N SER A 195 7.68 8.61 -15.55
CA SER A 195 7.76 9.45 -16.76
C SER A 195 7.32 8.75 -18.04
N ASP A 196 7.59 7.45 -18.13
CA ASP A 196 7.37 6.65 -19.33
C ASP A 196 5.92 6.17 -19.45
N PHE A 197 5.10 6.41 -18.43
CA PHE A 197 3.69 6.05 -18.41
C PHE A 197 2.81 7.22 -18.85
N GLY A 198 1.58 6.90 -19.25
CA GLY A 198 0.58 7.90 -19.60
C GLY A 198 -0.22 8.44 -18.41
N VAL A 199 -0.14 7.79 -17.25
CA VAL A 199 -1.03 8.03 -16.11
C VAL A 199 -0.95 9.48 -15.59
N TRP A 200 0.27 10.01 -15.45
CA TRP A 200 0.48 11.37 -14.95
C TRP A 200 -0.21 12.44 -15.82
N LYS A 201 -0.27 12.21 -17.14
CA LYS A 201 -0.90 13.12 -18.09
C LYS A 201 -2.42 13.06 -17.97
N VAL A 202 -2.99 11.85 -17.87
CA VAL A 202 -4.44 11.68 -17.65
C VAL A 202 -4.86 12.30 -16.33
N PHE A 203 -4.09 12.10 -15.25
CA PHE A 203 -4.35 12.74 -13.96
C PHE A 203 -4.38 14.28 -14.07
N GLU A 204 -3.40 14.89 -14.76
CA GLU A 204 -3.36 16.35 -14.93
C GLU A 204 -4.48 16.91 -15.81
N GLU A 205 -5.00 16.12 -16.75
CA GLU A 205 -6.19 16.46 -17.55
C GLU A 205 -7.47 16.33 -16.72
N ALA A 206 -7.66 15.20 -16.05
CA ALA A 206 -8.81 14.93 -15.16
C ALA A 206 -8.91 15.97 -14.04
N ALA A 207 -7.80 16.35 -13.41
CA ALA A 207 -7.78 17.35 -12.36
C ALA A 207 -8.32 18.72 -12.81
N LYS A 208 -8.19 19.07 -14.10
CA LYS A 208 -8.71 20.33 -14.66
C LYS A 208 -10.22 20.29 -14.89
N GLU A 209 -10.83 19.10 -14.97
CA GLU A 209 -12.28 18.94 -15.11
C GLU A 209 -13.02 19.32 -13.81
N TYR A 210 -12.35 19.27 -12.66
CA TYR A 210 -12.92 19.53 -11.34
C TYR A 210 -12.41 20.84 -10.73
N SER A 211 -12.81 21.97 -11.32
CA SER A 211 -12.37 23.31 -10.87
C SER A 211 -12.78 23.66 -9.44
N ASP A 212 -13.86 23.07 -8.95
CA ASP A 212 -14.36 23.22 -7.56
C ASP A 212 -13.81 22.15 -6.60
N GLY A 213 -12.98 21.24 -7.12
CA GLY A 213 -12.35 20.16 -6.38
C GLY A 213 -10.96 20.51 -5.85
N ILE A 214 -10.27 19.50 -5.33
CA ILE A 214 -8.88 19.55 -4.90
C ILE A 214 -8.12 18.40 -5.55
N SER A 215 -6.96 18.68 -6.14
CA SER A 215 -6.05 17.65 -6.62
C SER A 215 -4.65 17.79 -6.05
N PHE A 216 -4.01 16.68 -5.69
CA PHE A 216 -2.61 16.63 -5.26
C PHE A 216 -2.00 15.27 -5.61
N LYS A 217 -0.67 15.14 -5.49
CA LYS A 217 0.02 13.88 -5.74
C LYS A 217 1.10 13.57 -4.72
N PHE A 218 1.17 12.31 -4.33
CA PHE A 218 2.33 11.72 -3.70
C PHE A 218 3.37 11.36 -4.77
N LYS A 219 4.67 11.47 -4.43
CA LYS A 219 5.78 11.18 -5.37
C LYS A 219 6.60 9.94 -4.99
N HIS A 220 6.45 9.44 -3.76
CA HIS A 220 7.06 8.17 -3.35
C HIS A 220 6.27 7.01 -3.97
N ASN A 221 6.87 5.81 -3.99
CA ASN A 221 6.16 4.59 -4.37
C ASN A 221 5.44 4.73 -5.72
N TYR A 222 6.20 5.15 -6.75
CA TYR A 222 5.75 5.39 -8.12
C TYR A 222 4.67 6.48 -8.31
N GLY A 223 4.16 7.03 -7.20
CA GLY A 223 3.26 8.16 -7.14
C GLY A 223 1.80 7.75 -7.03
N LEU A 224 1.02 8.58 -6.35
CA LEU A 224 -0.43 8.45 -6.26
C LEU A 224 -1.06 9.83 -6.44
N GLY A 225 -1.81 10.00 -7.52
CA GLY A 225 -2.60 11.18 -7.81
C GLY A 225 -3.96 11.05 -7.15
N VAL A 226 -4.39 12.11 -6.47
CA VAL A 226 -5.67 12.16 -5.76
C VAL A 226 -6.46 13.34 -6.29
N ILE A 227 -7.70 13.08 -6.70
CA ILE A 227 -8.69 14.10 -7.07
C ILE A 227 -9.87 13.96 -6.12
N ILE A 228 -10.17 15.01 -5.38
CA ILE A 228 -11.39 15.14 -4.59
C ILE A 228 -12.33 16.03 -5.40
N LYS A 229 -13.44 15.47 -5.89
CA LYS A 229 -14.33 16.17 -6.84
C LYS A 229 -14.99 17.41 -6.24
N ASN A 230 -15.31 17.36 -4.95
CA ASN A 230 -15.85 18.47 -4.17
C ASN A 230 -14.90 18.83 -3.03
N LYS A 231 -14.37 20.06 -3.01
CA LYS A 231 -13.49 20.54 -1.95
C LYS A 231 -14.10 20.53 -0.54
N GLU A 232 -15.43 20.44 -0.43
CA GLU A 232 -16.14 20.32 0.85
C GLU A 232 -16.15 18.89 1.40
N THR A 233 -15.74 17.88 0.60
CA THR A 233 -15.59 16.48 1.08
C THR A 233 -14.51 16.40 2.17
N ILE A 234 -13.41 17.14 2.01
CA ILE A 234 -12.31 17.25 2.99
C ILE A 234 -11.90 18.73 3.07
N PRO A 235 -12.66 19.56 3.82
CA PRO A 235 -12.48 21.01 3.84
C PRO A 235 -11.07 21.45 4.26
N GLU A 236 -10.40 20.67 5.10
CA GLU A 236 -9.04 20.93 5.59
C GLU A 236 -8.04 21.06 4.44
N LEU A 237 -8.20 20.27 3.38
CA LEU A 237 -7.30 20.24 2.22
C LEU A 237 -7.48 21.42 1.26
N GLN A 238 -8.45 22.31 1.53
CA GLN A 238 -8.56 23.59 0.83
C GLN A 238 -7.39 24.52 1.19
N ASP A 239 -6.86 24.42 2.42
CA ASP A 239 -5.65 25.13 2.80
C ASP A 239 -4.45 24.47 2.13
N MET A 240 -3.85 25.20 1.18
CA MET A 240 -2.68 24.74 0.44
C MET A 240 -1.49 24.39 1.35
N LYS A 241 -1.28 25.14 2.44
CA LYS A 241 -0.19 24.85 3.39
C LYS A 241 -0.44 23.57 4.15
N PHE A 242 -1.68 23.36 4.59
CA PHE A 242 -2.05 22.10 5.25
C PHE A 242 -1.92 20.93 4.30
N ARG A 243 -2.36 21.07 3.05
CA ARG A 243 -2.23 20.04 2.02
C ARG A 243 -0.77 19.69 1.70
N ASP A 244 0.13 20.67 1.64
CA ASP A 244 1.56 20.40 1.45
C ASP A 244 2.17 19.64 2.65
N LEU A 245 1.81 20.04 3.87
CA LEU A 245 2.20 19.32 5.09
C LEU A 245 1.62 17.89 5.11
N PHE A 246 0.35 17.75 4.73
CA PHE A 246 -0.35 16.48 4.65
C PHE A 246 0.38 15.48 3.74
N VAL A 247 0.79 15.94 2.55
CA VAL A 247 1.58 15.12 1.61
C VAL A 247 2.91 14.70 2.23
N GLU A 248 3.63 15.62 2.88
CA GLU A 248 4.93 15.30 3.50
C GLU A 248 4.81 14.39 4.72
N VAL A 249 3.74 14.52 5.53
CA VAL A 249 3.47 13.64 6.68
C VAL A 249 3.28 12.20 6.22
N TYR A 250 2.40 11.96 5.24
CA TYR A 250 2.16 10.59 4.75
C TYR A 250 3.36 10.00 4.02
N LYS A 251 4.12 10.81 3.27
CA LYS A 251 5.40 10.40 2.70
C LYS A 251 6.40 9.98 3.79
N PHE A 252 6.50 10.75 4.88
CA PHE A 252 7.41 10.43 5.98
C PHE A 252 6.99 9.12 6.68
N ILE A 253 5.69 8.96 6.97
CA ILE A 253 5.14 7.74 7.57
C ILE A 253 5.45 6.53 6.67
N ALA A 254 5.15 6.64 5.37
CA ALA A 254 5.39 5.57 4.40
C ALA A 254 6.86 5.13 4.37
N LEU A 255 7.78 6.07 4.16
CA LEU A 255 9.21 5.77 4.07
C LEU A 255 9.77 5.22 5.38
N GLY A 256 9.31 5.74 6.53
CA GLY A 256 9.72 5.26 7.84
C GLY A 256 9.29 3.82 8.09
N VAL A 257 8.03 3.48 7.80
CA VAL A 257 7.51 2.13 8.00
C VAL A 257 8.12 1.14 7.02
N LEU A 258 8.18 1.47 5.73
CA LEU A 258 8.79 0.59 4.72
C LEU A 258 10.25 0.27 5.07
N LYS A 259 11.02 1.27 5.51
CA LYS A 259 12.40 1.07 5.95
C LYS A 259 12.50 0.22 7.22
N ALA A 260 11.55 0.34 8.14
CA ALA A 260 11.49 -0.52 9.33
C ALA A 260 11.19 -1.98 8.96
N GLU A 261 10.26 -2.22 8.04
CA GLU A 261 9.91 -3.55 7.53
C GLU A 261 11.11 -4.18 6.81
N GLU A 262 11.75 -3.45 5.88
CA GLU A 262 12.95 -3.89 5.17
C GLU A 262 14.08 -4.26 6.15
N ASN A 263 14.36 -3.39 7.13
CA ASN A 263 15.38 -3.66 8.16
C ASN A 263 15.04 -4.90 9.00
N SER A 264 13.76 -5.14 9.30
CA SER A 264 13.32 -6.32 10.04
C SER A 264 13.58 -7.61 9.25
N VAL A 265 13.29 -7.61 7.94
CA VAL A 265 13.58 -8.73 7.04
C VAL A 265 15.09 -8.99 6.96
N LEU A 266 15.88 -7.94 6.68
CA LEU A 266 17.33 -8.05 6.59
C LEU A 266 17.96 -8.60 7.89
N ARG A 267 17.43 -8.21 9.07
CA ARG A 267 17.88 -8.74 10.36
C ARG A 267 17.56 -10.23 10.52
N LYS A 268 16.39 -10.69 10.07
CA LYS A 268 16.03 -12.13 10.10
C LYS A 268 16.94 -12.95 9.18
N GLU A 269 17.21 -12.43 7.99
CA GLU A 269 18.13 -13.07 7.03
C GLU A 269 19.55 -13.14 7.58
N LEU A 270 20.04 -12.05 8.17
CA LEU A 270 21.36 -11.98 8.80
C LEU A 270 21.49 -13.03 9.91
N ASN A 271 20.48 -13.15 10.78
CA ASN A 271 20.47 -14.14 11.85
C ASN A 271 20.48 -15.58 11.29
N SER A 272 19.67 -15.86 10.26
CA SER A 272 19.62 -17.17 9.59
C SER A 272 20.96 -17.54 8.94
N LEU A 273 21.63 -16.57 8.31
CA LEU A 273 22.96 -16.76 7.75
C LEU A 273 24.00 -17.01 8.84
N GLN A 274 23.95 -16.27 9.95
CA GLN A 274 24.86 -16.48 11.09
C GLN A 274 24.72 -17.89 11.66
N GLU A 275 23.49 -18.40 11.84
CA GLU A 275 23.27 -19.77 12.31
C GLU A 275 23.86 -20.82 11.36
N LYS A 276 23.78 -20.59 10.03
CA LYS A 276 24.39 -21.47 9.03
C LYS A 276 25.91 -21.44 9.10
N VAL A 277 26.51 -20.26 9.27
CA VAL A 277 27.96 -20.08 9.44
C VAL A 277 28.44 -20.81 10.69
N ASP A 278 27.80 -20.58 11.84
CA ASP A 278 28.15 -21.24 13.10
C ASP A 278 28.08 -22.78 13.00
N LYS A 279 27.10 -23.30 12.24
CA LYS A 279 26.97 -24.74 11.99
C LYS A 279 28.11 -25.28 11.12
N GLN A 280 28.53 -24.52 10.11
CA GLN A 280 29.65 -24.89 9.25
C GLN A 280 30.98 -24.84 10.01
N GLU A 281 31.21 -23.81 10.84
CA GLU A 281 32.40 -23.71 11.69
C GLU A 281 32.52 -24.91 12.64
N LYS A 282 31.42 -25.28 13.33
CA LYS A 282 31.38 -26.49 14.17
C LYS A 282 31.67 -27.77 13.38
N HIS A 283 31.23 -27.84 12.12
CA HIS A 283 31.50 -28.99 11.26
C HIS A 283 32.97 -29.05 10.84
N ILE A 284 33.58 -27.92 10.48
CA ILE A 284 35.00 -27.80 10.17
C ILE A 284 35.84 -28.23 11.37
N ASP A 285 35.51 -27.73 12.57
CA ASP A 285 36.18 -28.13 13.82
C ASP A 285 36.09 -29.63 14.09
N PHE A 286 34.93 -30.22 13.82
CA PHE A 286 34.73 -31.66 13.96
C PHE A 286 35.61 -32.45 12.97
N LEU A 287 35.66 -32.03 11.70
CA LEU A 287 36.47 -32.66 10.67
C LEU A 287 37.97 -32.55 11.00
N ASN A 288 38.44 -31.39 11.43
CA ASN A 288 39.82 -31.16 11.86
C ASN A 288 40.22 -32.10 13.01
N LYS A 289 39.40 -32.18 14.07
CA LYS A 289 39.63 -33.11 15.19
C LYS A 289 39.65 -34.58 14.76
N SER A 290 38.84 -34.95 13.77
CA SER A 290 38.79 -36.32 13.22
C SER A 290 40.03 -36.64 12.40
N LEU A 291 40.49 -35.70 11.57
CA LEU A 291 41.74 -35.79 10.80
C LEU A 291 42.94 -35.96 11.74
N ASP A 292 43.06 -35.12 12.76
CA ASP A 292 44.15 -35.21 13.75
C ASP A 292 44.20 -36.59 14.42
N ARG A 293 43.04 -37.11 14.86
CA ARG A 293 42.94 -38.46 15.44
C ARG A 293 43.38 -39.54 14.46
N LYS A 294 42.99 -39.45 13.18
CA LYS A 294 43.41 -40.40 12.15
C LYS A 294 44.91 -40.33 11.89
N SER A 295 45.47 -39.12 11.80
CA SER A 295 46.91 -38.89 11.60
C SER A 295 47.74 -39.47 12.75
N ILE A 296 47.34 -39.22 14.01
CA ILE A 296 48.00 -39.81 15.19
C ILE A 296 47.95 -41.34 15.14
N LYS A 297 46.80 -41.92 14.78
CA LYS A 297 46.63 -43.37 14.68
C LYS A 297 47.51 -43.97 13.59
N LEU A 298 47.70 -43.27 12.48
CA LEU A 298 48.56 -43.70 11.37
C LEU A 298 50.04 -43.66 11.77
N ILE A 299 50.49 -42.59 12.41
CA ILE A 299 51.88 -42.46 12.90
C ILE A 299 52.23 -43.61 13.86
N LYS A 300 51.36 -43.90 14.83
CA LYS A 300 51.53 -45.03 15.77
C LYS A 300 51.58 -46.41 15.09
N LYS A 301 51.05 -46.54 13.86
CA LYS A 301 51.07 -47.79 13.10
C LYS A 301 52.35 -47.95 12.27
N ILE A 302 52.98 -46.84 11.89
CA ILE A 302 54.22 -46.81 11.09
C ILE A 302 55.46 -46.83 11.99
N PHE A 303 55.37 -46.22 13.18
CA PHE A 303 56.42 -46.20 14.20
C PHE A 303 55.87 -46.81 15.52
N PRO A 304 55.84 -48.15 15.65
CA PRO A 304 55.30 -48.84 16.83
C PRO A 304 56.15 -48.69 18.10
#